data_AF-A0A099YY88-F1
#
_entry.id   AF-A0A099YY88-F1
#
_cell.length_a   1.000
_cell.length_b   1.000
_cell.length_c   1.000
_cell.angle_alpha   90.00
_cell.angle_beta   90.00
_cell.angle_gamma   90.00
#
_symmetry.space_group_name_H-M   'P 1'
#
loop_
_entity.id
_entity.type
_entity.pdbx_description
1 polymer ?
#
loop_
_entity_poly.entity_id
_entity_poly.type
_entity_poly.pdbx_seq_one_letter_code
_entity_poly.pdbx_strand_id
1 'polypeptide(L)' 'LSCTICLKWFTEPLILPCGHNFCKSCLTNAWAEQ' A
#
# COMPACT_ATOMS: atom_id res chain seq x y z
N LEU A 1 -1.26 11.11 4.45
CA LEU A 1 -1.75 9.73 4.27
C LEU A 1 -1.58 9.36 2.80
N SER A 2 -0.34 9.07 2.40
CA SER A 2 0.03 8.71 1.04
C SER A 2 0.78 7.38 1.05
N CYS A 3 0.62 6.60 -0.01
CA CYS A 3 1.30 5.32 -0.18
C CYS A 3 2.78 5.56 -0.42
N THR A 4 3.66 4.93 0.36
CA THR A 4 5.11 5.09 0.19
C THR A 4 5.65 4.39 -1.06
N ILE A 5 4.86 3.47 -1.66
CA ILE A 5 5.23 2.78 -2.90
C ILE A 5 4.97 3.67 -4.13
N CYS A 6 3.78 4.27 -4.22
CA CYS A 6 3.40 5.05 -5.41
C CYS A 6 3.33 6.57 -5.19
N LEU A 7 3.55 7.03 -3.96
CA LEU A 7 3.51 8.43 -3.51
C LEU A 7 2.17 9.15 -3.77
N LYS A 8 1.10 8.40 -4.05
CA LYS A 8 -0.25 8.92 -4.26
C LYS A 8 -1.10 8.82 -2.98
N TRP A 9 -2.16 9.61 -2.93
CA TRP A 9 -3.19 9.49 -1.89
C TRP A 9 -3.83 8.10 -1.94
N PHE A 10 -4.14 7.56 -0.77
CA PHE A 10 -4.73 6.23 -0.66
C PHE A 10 -6.10 6.18 -1.33
N THR A 11 -6.25 5.25 -2.27
CA THR A 11 -7.54 4.74 -2.72
C THR A 11 -7.68 3.35 -2.10
N GLU A 12 -8.62 3.18 -1.16
CA GLU A 12 -8.83 1.95 -0.37
C GLU A 12 -7.62 1.55 0.52
N PRO A 13 -7.37 2.27 1.63
CA PRO A 13 -6.24 1.96 2.50
C PRO A 13 -6.41 0.59 3.19
N LEU A 14 -5.41 -0.27 3.04
CA LEU A 14 -5.24 -1.43 3.90
C LEU A 14 -4.37 -1.02 5.08
N ILE A 15 -4.92 -1.09 6.29
CA ILE A 15 -4.17 -0.87 7.53
C ILE A 15 -3.46 -2.17 7.87
N LEU A 16 -2.13 -2.19 7.74
CA LEU A 16 -1.33 -3.31 8.21
C LEU A 16 -1.25 -3.29 9.75
N PRO A 17 -0.97 -4.43 10.40
CA PRO A 17 -0.78 -4.49 11.86
C PRO A 17 0.32 -3.55 12.38
N CYS A 18 1.28 -3.18 11.53
CA CYS A 18 2.34 -2.20 11.83
C CYS A 18 1.89 -0.73 11.71
N GLY A 19 0.62 -0.47 11.37
CA GLY A 19 0.05 0.87 11.21
C GLY A 19 0.37 1.56 9.89
N HIS A 20 1.22 0.97 9.03
CA HIS A 20 1.47 1.49 7.70
C HIS A 20 0.29 1.19 6.75
N ASN A 21 0.01 2.16 5.88
CA ASN A 21 -1.08 2.12 4.93
C ASN A 21 -0.48 2.08 3.53
N PHE A 22 -0.99 1.20 2.68
CA PHE A 22 -0.59 1.07 1.28
C PHE A 22 -1.82 0.97 0.39
N CYS A 23 -1.67 1.32 -0.88
CA CYS A 23 -2.69 0.97 -1.87
C CYS A 23 -2.71 -0.55 -2.03
N LYS A 24 -3.91 -1.15 -2.08
CA LYS A 24 -4.08 -2.59 -2.30
C LYS A 24 -3.30 -3.09 -3.51
N SER A 25 -3.37 -2.36 -4.63
CA SER A 25 -2.62 -2.68 -5.86
C SER A 25 -1.10 -2.64 -5.65
N CYS A 26 -0.59 -1.65 -4.91
CA CYS A 26 0.84 -1.56 -4.61
C CYS A 26 1.31 -2.72 -3.72
N LEU A 27 0.50 -3.12 -2.74
CA LEU A 27 0.83 -4.25 -1.87
C LEU A 27 0.78 -5.57 -2.64
N THR A 28 -0.26 -5.79 -3.46
CA THR A 28 -0.38 -6.98 -4.31
C THR A 28 0.77 -7.09 -5.30
N ASN A 29 1.17 -6.00 -5.97
CA ASN A 29 2.30 -6.01 -6.90
C ASN A 29 3.63 -6.30 -6.19
N ALA A 30 3.88 -5.65 -5.05
CA ALA A 30 5.11 -5.87 -4.28
C ALA A 30 5.26 -7.32 -3.81
N TRP A 31 4.15 -8.04 -3.57
CA TRP A 31 4.15 -9.45 -3.17
C TRP A 31 4.12 -10.42 -4.36
N ALA A 32 3.74 -9.95 -5.55
CA ALA A 32 3.76 -10.73 -6.79
C ALA A 32 5.14 -10.77 -7.45
N GLU A 33 6.05 -9.87 -7.07
CA GLU A 33 7.46 -9.86 -7.51
C GLU A 33 8.40 -10.71 -6.61
N GLN A 34 7.84 -11.63 -5.80
CA GLN A 34 8.61 -12.67 -5.09
C GLN A 34 8.54 -14.01 -5.82
#